data_AF-A0A2C9STR8-F1
#
_entry.id   AF-A0A2C9STR8-F1
#
_cell.length_a   1.000
_cell.length_b   1.000
_cell.length_c   1.000
_cell.angle_alpha   90.00
_cell.angle_beta   90.00
_cell.angle_gamma   90.00
#
_symmetry.space_group_name_H-M   'P 1'
#
loop_
_entity.id
_entity.type
_entity.pdbx_description
1 polymer ?
#
loop_
_entity_poly.entity_id
_entity_poly.type
_entity_poly.pdbx_seq_one_letter_code
_entity_poly.pdbx_strand_id
1 'polypeptide(L)'
;MALDDRLEQALAFPAPYVVDRLVKDRVTDTAAQAEYLFTEAKRYLVLCEATPQLAFGMHSALVDQAWHTFILFTAEYAQYGQRYFGEFLHHSPVADQGVQQYPQRKVASFSDFQHRYQELFDQPLPQIWYDDTSVAPSRRVIYDGAGTLTVGADDDTVHLVDDTGEAILSVNSLARAALDFIAGTADFYVRELPGGLTDDEKVGLVQPLVRSGLLRLAP
;
A
#
# COMPACT_ATOMS: atom_id res chain seq x y z
N MET A 1 -4.94 -20.45 -15.78
CA MET A 1 -6.24 -21.10 -15.45
C MET A 1 -7.29 -20.01 -15.55
N ALA A 2 -8.31 -20.17 -16.39
CA ALA A 2 -9.34 -19.13 -16.54
C ALA A 2 -10.11 -18.96 -15.22
N LEU A 3 -10.50 -17.72 -14.90
CA LEU A 3 -11.44 -17.46 -13.82
C LEU A 3 -12.78 -18.12 -14.15
N ASP A 4 -13.51 -18.56 -13.14
CA ASP A 4 -14.89 -18.99 -13.36
C ASP A 4 -15.80 -17.76 -13.57
N ASP A 5 -16.97 -17.98 -14.18
CA ASP A 5 -17.94 -16.93 -14.48
C ASP A 5 -18.35 -16.11 -13.24
N ARG A 6 -18.32 -16.73 -12.05
CA ARG A 6 -18.68 -16.08 -10.78
C ARG A 6 -17.64 -15.04 -10.40
N LEU A 7 -16.35 -15.36 -10.51
CA LEU A 7 -15.25 -14.44 -10.23
C LEU A 7 -15.10 -13.37 -11.32
N GLU A 8 -15.42 -13.69 -12.58
CA GLU A 8 -15.53 -12.66 -13.62
C GLU A 8 -16.63 -11.65 -13.31
N GLN A 9 -17.80 -12.10 -12.83
CA GLN A 9 -18.86 -11.22 -12.39
C GLN A 9 -18.50 -10.41 -11.14
N ALA A 10 -17.69 -10.95 -10.24
CA ALA A 10 -17.14 -10.20 -9.11
C ALA A 10 -16.31 -9.01 -9.60
N LEU A 11 -15.42 -9.22 -10.58
CA LEU A 11 -14.64 -8.15 -11.20
C LEU A 11 -15.53 -7.11 -11.89
N ALA A 12 -16.65 -7.51 -12.49
CA ALA A 12 -17.59 -6.63 -13.15
C ALA A 12 -18.59 -5.93 -12.21
N PHE A 13 -18.55 -6.20 -10.90
CA PHE A 13 -19.53 -5.65 -9.96
C PHE A 13 -19.51 -4.10 -9.94
N PRO A 14 -20.65 -3.45 -10.20
CA PRO A 14 -20.74 -1.99 -10.22
C PRO A 14 -20.92 -1.44 -8.80
N ALA A 15 -20.06 -0.47 -8.43
CA ALA A 15 -20.17 0.23 -7.16
C ALA A 15 -19.83 1.73 -7.32
N PRO A 16 -20.66 2.51 -8.05
CA PRO A 16 -20.39 3.93 -8.29
C PRO A 16 -20.30 4.72 -6.98
N TYR A 17 -21.02 4.30 -5.93
CA TYR A 17 -20.95 4.91 -4.60
C TYR A 17 -19.57 4.75 -3.94
N VAL A 18 -18.81 3.69 -4.23
CA VAL A 18 -17.41 3.54 -3.78
C VAL A 18 -16.53 4.53 -4.53
N VAL A 19 -16.70 4.62 -5.85
CA VAL A 19 -15.96 5.55 -6.72
C VAL A 19 -16.18 7.00 -6.27
N ASP A 20 -17.44 7.39 -6.09
CA ASP A 20 -17.83 8.73 -5.60
C ASP A 20 -17.21 9.02 -4.24
N ARG A 21 -17.19 8.03 -3.34
CA ARG A 21 -16.63 8.17 -2.00
C ARG A 21 -15.11 8.35 -2.02
N LEU A 22 -14.40 7.60 -2.87
CA LEU A 22 -12.94 7.70 -3.03
C LEU A 22 -12.52 9.08 -3.54
N VAL A 23 -13.26 9.65 -4.50
CA VAL A 23 -13.00 11.01 -4.99
C VAL A 23 -13.36 12.04 -3.92
N LYS A 24 -14.51 11.92 -3.27
CA LYS A 24 -14.96 12.84 -2.22
C LYS A 24 -13.97 12.92 -1.05
N ASP A 25 -13.43 11.78 -0.64
CA ASP A 25 -12.47 11.69 0.46
C ASP A 25 -11.03 11.99 0.00
N ARG A 26 -10.84 12.40 -1.27
CA ARG A 26 -9.55 12.76 -1.88
C ARG A 26 -8.51 11.63 -1.83
N VAL A 27 -8.97 10.39 -1.95
CA VAL A 27 -8.09 9.23 -2.17
C VAL A 27 -7.53 9.25 -3.59
N THR A 28 -8.34 9.73 -4.54
CA THR A 28 -7.95 9.95 -5.94
C THR A 28 -8.56 11.27 -6.43
N ASP A 29 -7.98 11.85 -7.48
CA ASP A 29 -8.43 13.15 -8.01
C ASP A 29 -9.59 13.02 -9.00
N THR A 30 -9.73 11.86 -9.64
CA THR A 30 -10.69 11.63 -10.72
C THR A 30 -11.46 10.33 -10.56
N ALA A 31 -12.69 10.28 -11.10
CA ALA A 31 -13.50 9.08 -11.11
C ALA A 31 -12.81 7.90 -11.82
N ALA A 32 -12.08 8.17 -12.91
CA ALA A 32 -11.33 7.13 -13.64
C ALA A 32 -10.23 6.49 -12.78
N GLN A 33 -9.52 7.30 -11.98
CA GLN A 33 -8.53 6.77 -11.03
C GLN A 33 -9.20 5.98 -9.90
N ALA A 34 -10.34 6.45 -9.38
CA ALA A 34 -11.11 5.73 -8.37
C ALA A 34 -11.67 4.39 -8.89
N GLU A 35 -12.17 4.34 -10.13
CA GLU A 35 -12.63 3.12 -10.80
C GLU A 35 -11.48 2.13 -10.98
N TYR A 36 -10.31 2.62 -11.42
CA TYR A 36 -9.11 1.82 -11.55
C TYR A 36 -8.67 1.25 -10.20
N LEU A 37 -8.62 2.09 -9.16
CA LEU A 37 -8.25 1.68 -7.81
C LEU A 37 -9.23 0.64 -7.24
N PHE A 38 -10.53 0.84 -7.42
CA PHE A 38 -11.54 -0.13 -6.98
C PHE A 38 -11.49 -1.44 -7.78
N THR A 39 -11.09 -1.37 -9.05
CA THR A 39 -10.83 -2.58 -9.86
C THR A 39 -9.70 -3.42 -9.26
N GLU A 40 -8.62 -2.78 -8.81
CA GLU A 40 -7.52 -3.49 -8.13
C GLU A 40 -7.94 -4.08 -6.78
N ALA A 41 -8.80 -3.39 -6.02
CA ALA A 41 -9.38 -3.95 -4.79
C ALA A 41 -10.18 -5.23 -5.07
N LYS A 42 -11.03 -5.22 -6.12
CA LYS A 42 -11.76 -6.43 -6.53
C LYS A 42 -10.82 -7.54 -7.02
N ARG A 43 -9.77 -7.20 -7.77
CA ARG A 43 -8.75 -8.15 -8.22
C ARG A 43 -8.04 -8.84 -7.06
N TYR A 44 -7.73 -8.11 -5.98
CA TYR A 44 -7.17 -8.70 -4.77
C TYR A 44 -8.11 -9.74 -4.13
N LEU A 45 -9.39 -9.39 -3.94
CA LEU A 45 -10.37 -10.30 -3.36
C LEU A 45 -10.55 -11.56 -4.22
N VAL A 46 -10.63 -11.39 -5.54
CA VAL A 46 -10.69 -12.51 -6.51
C VAL A 46 -9.42 -13.35 -6.49
N LEU A 47 -8.23 -12.74 -6.38
CA LEU A 47 -6.96 -13.46 -6.30
C LEU A 47 -6.88 -14.34 -5.05
N CYS A 48 -7.31 -13.82 -3.89
CA CYS A 48 -7.37 -14.55 -2.63
C CYS A 48 -8.32 -15.76 -2.73
N GLU A 49 -9.52 -15.56 -3.29
CA GLU A 49 -10.51 -16.64 -3.49
C GLU A 49 -10.05 -17.69 -4.50
N ALA A 50 -9.43 -17.27 -5.61
CA ALA A 50 -8.90 -18.15 -6.64
C ALA A 50 -7.63 -18.92 -6.22
N THR A 51 -7.13 -18.69 -5.00
CA THR A 51 -5.86 -19.24 -4.53
C THR A 51 -5.91 -19.63 -3.04
N PRO A 52 -6.86 -20.50 -2.63
CA PRO A 52 -7.15 -20.80 -1.23
C PRO A 52 -6.00 -21.48 -0.46
N GLN A 53 -4.97 -21.95 -1.15
CA GLN A 53 -3.77 -22.57 -0.58
C GLN A 53 -2.74 -21.56 -0.04
N LEU A 54 -2.82 -20.29 -0.48
CA LEU A 54 -1.93 -19.21 -0.07
C LEU A 54 -2.70 -18.14 0.70
N ALA A 55 -2.04 -17.52 1.67
CA ALA A 55 -2.52 -16.32 2.34
C ALA A 55 -1.71 -15.12 1.83
N PHE A 56 -2.37 -14.22 1.09
CA PHE A 56 -1.75 -13.00 0.56
C PHE A 56 -2.00 -11.81 1.49
N GLY A 57 -0.92 -11.13 1.88
CA GLY A 57 -1.03 -9.85 2.58
C GLY A 57 -1.55 -8.75 1.65
N MET A 58 -2.06 -7.68 2.23
CA MET A 58 -2.33 -6.45 1.47
C MET A 58 -1.00 -5.73 1.23
N HIS A 59 -0.66 -5.50 -0.04
CA HIS A 59 0.62 -4.92 -0.46
C HIS A 59 0.51 -3.48 -0.97
N SER A 60 -0.69 -2.91 -0.99
CA SER A 60 -0.92 -1.52 -1.40
C SER A 60 -1.85 -0.84 -0.44
N ALA A 61 -1.35 0.22 0.20
CA ALA A 61 -2.12 1.00 1.14
C ALA A 61 -3.26 1.78 0.43
N LEU A 62 -3.09 2.13 -0.86
CA LEU A 62 -4.18 2.70 -1.66
C LEU A 62 -5.27 1.67 -1.95
N VAL A 63 -4.89 0.46 -2.38
CA VAL A 63 -5.87 -0.60 -2.67
C VAL A 63 -6.60 -1.00 -1.39
N ASP A 64 -5.89 -1.04 -0.26
CA ASP A 64 -6.47 -1.25 1.06
C ASP A 64 -7.51 -0.18 1.39
N GLN A 65 -7.21 1.10 1.12
CA GLN A 65 -8.15 2.20 1.35
C GLN A 65 -9.41 2.08 0.49
N ALA A 66 -9.31 1.58 -0.74
CA ALA A 66 -10.48 1.30 -1.58
C ALA A 66 -11.30 0.11 -1.08
N TRP A 67 -10.65 -0.93 -0.59
CA TRP A 67 -11.35 -2.04 0.06
C TRP A 67 -12.06 -1.57 1.35
N HIS A 68 -11.37 -0.82 2.21
CA HIS A 68 -11.97 -0.17 3.39
C HIS A 68 -13.18 0.69 3.04
N THR A 69 -13.07 1.50 1.99
CA THR A 69 -14.18 2.33 1.52
C THR A 69 -15.38 1.47 1.11
N PHE A 70 -15.14 0.34 0.44
CA PHE A 70 -16.22 -0.59 0.06
C PHE A 70 -16.90 -1.24 1.28
N ILE A 71 -16.13 -1.61 2.30
CA ILE A 71 -16.67 -2.20 3.55
C ILE A 71 -17.69 -1.27 4.23
N LEU A 72 -17.51 0.05 4.13
CA LEU A 72 -18.43 1.03 4.72
C LEU A 72 -19.84 1.00 4.09
N PHE A 73 -19.96 0.49 2.87
CA PHE A 73 -21.25 0.21 2.23
C PHE A 73 -21.69 -1.21 2.61
N THR A 74 -21.98 -1.37 3.90
CA THR A 74 -22.05 -2.68 4.56
C THR A 74 -23.07 -3.64 3.95
N ALA A 75 -24.22 -3.14 3.49
CA ALA A 75 -25.25 -3.95 2.87
C ALA A 75 -24.79 -4.50 1.51
N GLU A 76 -24.28 -3.62 0.65
CA GLU A 76 -23.78 -3.97 -0.68
C GLU A 76 -22.52 -4.84 -0.60
N TYR A 77 -21.64 -4.56 0.37
CA TYR A 77 -20.45 -5.36 0.62
C TYR A 77 -20.79 -6.77 1.08
N ALA A 78 -21.72 -6.91 2.03
CA ALA A 78 -22.19 -8.22 2.47
C ALA A 78 -22.86 -9.00 1.33
N GLN A 79 -23.65 -8.33 0.48
CA GLN A 79 -24.24 -8.95 -0.71
C GLN A 79 -23.17 -9.38 -1.71
N TYR A 80 -22.15 -8.56 -1.96
CA TYR A 80 -21.03 -8.88 -2.83
C TYR A 80 -20.28 -10.13 -2.36
N GLY A 81 -19.91 -10.16 -1.07
CA GLY A 81 -19.28 -11.34 -0.45
C GLY A 81 -20.13 -12.59 -0.61
N GLN A 82 -21.39 -12.54 -0.15
CA GLN A 82 -22.28 -13.69 -0.20
C GLN A 82 -22.53 -14.19 -1.64
N ARG A 83 -22.64 -13.27 -2.60
CA ARG A 83 -22.96 -13.61 -4.00
C ARG A 83 -21.79 -14.26 -4.73
N TYR A 84 -20.58 -13.72 -4.57
CA TYR A 84 -19.44 -14.14 -5.40
C TYR A 84 -18.44 -15.02 -4.67
N PHE A 85 -18.41 -14.97 -3.35
CA PHE A 85 -17.46 -15.70 -2.50
C PHE A 85 -18.19 -16.72 -1.61
N GLY A 86 -19.50 -16.57 -1.44
CA GLY A 86 -20.32 -17.45 -0.62
C GLY A 86 -20.31 -17.11 0.87
N GLU A 87 -19.54 -16.10 1.27
CA GLU A 87 -19.38 -15.65 2.65
C GLU A 87 -19.07 -14.14 2.75
N PHE A 88 -19.15 -13.60 3.96
CA PHE A 88 -18.66 -12.26 4.24
C PHE A 88 -17.13 -12.26 4.23
N LEU A 89 -16.53 -11.37 3.43
CA LEU A 89 -15.08 -11.25 3.34
C LEU A 89 -14.57 -10.40 4.51
N HIS A 90 -13.92 -11.04 5.48
CA HIS A 90 -13.39 -10.33 6.64
C HIS A 90 -12.10 -9.58 6.28
N HIS A 91 -12.02 -8.31 6.67
CA HIS A 91 -10.80 -7.51 6.61
C HIS A 91 -10.12 -7.51 7.98
N SER A 92 -8.81 -7.76 8.01
CA SER A 92 -7.98 -7.63 9.22
C SER A 92 -6.83 -6.65 8.93
N PRO A 93 -6.69 -5.57 9.72
CA PRO A 93 -5.57 -4.65 9.59
C PRO A 93 -4.21 -5.34 9.73
N VAL A 94 -3.21 -4.87 8.98
CA VAL A 94 -1.85 -5.44 8.98
C VAL A 94 -1.19 -5.40 10.38
N ALA A 95 -1.54 -4.42 11.22
CA ALA A 95 -1.02 -4.31 12.59
C ALA A 95 -1.46 -5.45 13.53
N ASP A 96 -2.56 -6.14 13.23
CA ASP A 96 -3.12 -7.22 14.05
C ASP A 96 -2.81 -8.62 13.48
N GLN A 97 -1.96 -8.74 12.46
CA GLN A 97 -1.52 -10.03 11.91
C GLN A 97 -0.75 -10.90 12.93
N GLY A 98 -0.47 -10.37 14.13
CA GLY A 98 0.11 -11.11 15.24
C GLY A 98 -0.74 -12.30 15.71
N VAL A 99 -2.07 -12.27 15.57
CA VAL A 99 -2.90 -13.44 15.90
C VAL A 99 -4.25 -13.30 15.19
N GLN A 100 -4.57 -14.13 14.17
CA GLN A 100 -5.77 -15.00 14.16
C GLN A 100 -6.24 -15.56 12.78
N GLN A 101 -6.57 -16.86 12.83
CA GLN A 101 -7.73 -17.53 12.22
C GLN A 101 -7.68 -18.16 10.80
N TYR A 102 -6.53 -18.63 10.29
CA TYR A 102 -6.52 -19.73 9.31
C TYR A 102 -5.35 -20.70 9.58
N PRO A 103 -5.55 -21.79 10.34
CA PRO A 103 -4.45 -22.62 10.86
C PRO A 103 -3.61 -23.43 9.84
N GLN A 104 -3.71 -23.22 8.52
CA GLN A 104 -3.05 -24.11 7.54
C GLN A 104 -2.55 -23.46 6.23
N ARG A 105 -2.75 -22.16 6.00
CA ARG A 105 -2.32 -21.54 4.73
C ARG A 105 -0.85 -21.11 4.80
N LYS A 106 -0.09 -21.37 3.74
CA LYS A 106 1.27 -20.83 3.58
C LYS A 106 1.17 -19.33 3.32
N VAL A 107 1.85 -18.52 4.14
CA VAL A 107 1.97 -17.07 3.90
C VAL A 107 2.73 -16.86 2.59
N ALA A 108 2.12 -16.13 1.67
CA ALA A 108 2.70 -15.81 0.38
C ALA A 108 3.66 -14.61 0.48
N SER A 109 4.78 -14.69 -0.22
CA SER A 109 5.67 -13.54 -0.42
C SER A 109 5.07 -12.55 -1.42
N PHE A 110 5.61 -11.33 -1.48
CA PHE A 110 5.25 -10.37 -2.53
C PHE A 110 5.54 -10.91 -3.94
N SER A 111 6.60 -11.71 -4.11
CA SER A 111 6.89 -12.37 -5.38
C SER A 111 5.84 -13.43 -5.74
N ASP A 112 5.30 -14.15 -4.76
CA ASP A 112 4.20 -15.09 -4.98
C ASP A 112 2.93 -14.34 -5.40
N PHE A 113 2.65 -13.18 -4.78
CA PHE A 113 1.53 -12.31 -5.15
C PHE A 113 1.65 -11.80 -6.59
N GLN A 114 2.82 -11.25 -6.96
CA GLN A 114 3.08 -10.75 -8.31
C GLN A 114 2.91 -11.84 -9.37
N HIS A 115 3.50 -13.02 -9.14
CA HIS A 115 3.37 -14.14 -10.07
C HIS A 115 1.90 -14.56 -10.20
N ARG A 116 1.19 -14.71 -9.08
CA ARG A 116 -0.20 -15.14 -9.11
C ARG A 116 -1.12 -14.13 -9.78
N TYR A 117 -0.89 -12.84 -9.56
CA TYR A 117 -1.60 -11.76 -10.24
C TYR A 117 -1.44 -11.86 -11.76
N GLN A 118 -0.21 -12.05 -12.23
CA GLN A 118 0.07 -12.18 -13.66
C GLN A 118 -0.58 -13.41 -14.28
N GLU A 119 -0.56 -14.56 -13.59
CA GLU A 119 -1.22 -15.77 -14.07
C GLU A 119 -2.76 -15.64 -14.19
N LEU A 120 -3.38 -14.90 -13.27
CA LEU A 120 -4.84 -14.77 -13.20
C LEU A 120 -5.39 -13.73 -14.16
N PHE A 121 -4.70 -12.60 -14.31
CA PHE A 121 -5.21 -11.45 -15.05
C PHE A 121 -4.52 -11.20 -16.39
N ASP A 122 -3.54 -12.04 -16.75
CA ASP A 122 -2.78 -11.97 -18.01
C ASP A 122 -2.13 -10.60 -18.27
N GLN A 123 -1.61 -9.99 -17.20
CA GLN A 123 -1.01 -8.67 -17.22
C GLN A 123 0.03 -8.57 -16.08
N PRO A 124 1.09 -7.75 -16.23
CA PRO A 124 2.03 -7.51 -15.15
C PRO A 124 1.34 -6.82 -13.96
N LEU A 125 1.91 -6.96 -12.77
CA LEU A 125 1.44 -6.27 -11.58
C LEU A 125 1.55 -4.75 -11.78
N PRO A 126 0.44 -3.99 -11.70
CA PRO A 126 0.49 -2.55 -11.94
C PRO A 126 1.21 -1.76 -10.85
N GLN A 127 1.65 -0.55 -11.18
CA GLN A 127 2.42 0.32 -10.26
C GLN A 127 1.69 0.62 -8.95
N ILE A 128 0.37 0.65 -8.93
CA ILE A 128 -0.43 0.94 -7.73
C ILE A 128 -0.27 -0.11 -6.61
N TRP A 129 0.34 -1.26 -6.92
CA TRP A 129 0.72 -2.29 -5.96
C TRP A 129 2.08 -2.07 -5.29
N TYR A 130 2.79 -0.99 -5.65
CA TYR A 130 4.07 -0.61 -5.09
C TYR A 130 3.88 0.71 -4.33
N ASP A 131 3.88 0.64 -3.00
CA ASP A 131 3.53 1.76 -2.13
C ASP A 131 4.42 3.00 -2.34
N ASP A 132 5.67 2.82 -2.76
CA ASP A 132 6.58 3.94 -3.07
C ASP A 132 6.05 4.83 -4.20
N THR A 133 5.23 4.28 -5.10
CA THR A 133 4.60 5.07 -6.19
C THR A 133 3.40 5.90 -5.72
N SER A 134 2.92 5.66 -4.50
CA SER A 134 1.73 6.32 -3.93
C SER A 134 2.04 7.32 -2.81
N VAL A 135 3.33 7.63 -2.60
CA VAL A 135 3.76 8.65 -1.65
C VAL A 135 3.23 10.02 -2.08
N ALA A 136 2.57 10.70 -1.16
CA ALA A 136 2.01 12.04 -1.36
C ALA A 136 2.17 12.88 -0.08
N PRO A 137 2.15 14.21 -0.15
CA PRO A 137 2.24 15.09 1.04
C PRO A 137 1.18 14.79 2.10
N SER A 138 0.01 14.29 1.68
CA SER A 138 -1.10 13.91 2.55
C SER A 138 -0.89 12.57 3.28
N ARG A 139 0.05 11.72 2.81
CA ARG A 139 0.24 10.36 3.32
C ARG A 139 1.05 10.36 4.61
N ARG A 140 0.62 9.56 5.57
CA ARG A 140 1.39 9.26 6.79
C ARG A 140 2.28 8.07 6.53
N VAL A 141 3.53 8.17 6.97
CA VAL A 141 4.53 7.10 6.92
C VAL A 141 4.95 6.74 8.32
N ILE A 142 5.33 5.48 8.51
CA ILE A 142 5.74 4.91 9.79
C ILE A 142 7.10 4.24 9.55
N TYR A 143 8.05 4.50 10.44
CA TYR A 143 9.31 3.78 10.48
C TYR A 143 9.07 2.33 10.86
N ASP A 144 9.48 1.42 9.99
CA ASP A 144 9.30 -0.04 10.14
C ASP A 144 10.65 -0.78 10.23
N GLY A 145 11.76 -0.05 10.27
CA GLY A 145 13.10 -0.60 10.42
C GLY A 145 13.39 -1.09 11.85
N ALA A 146 14.25 -2.11 11.96
CA ALA A 146 14.64 -2.69 13.25
C ALA A 146 15.74 -1.90 14.00
N GLY A 147 16.40 -0.94 13.32
CA GLY A 147 17.57 -0.21 13.84
C GLY A 147 17.30 1.24 14.20
N THR A 148 18.35 1.96 14.60
CA THR A 148 18.32 3.43 14.73
C THR A 148 18.97 4.05 13.51
N LEU A 149 18.40 5.15 13.03
CA LEU A 149 18.99 5.91 11.93
C LEU A 149 19.86 7.04 12.47
N THR A 150 20.96 7.31 11.78
CA THR A 150 21.80 8.48 12.04
C THR A 150 22.02 9.27 10.76
N VAL A 151 22.40 10.54 10.90
CA VAL A 151 22.65 11.41 9.75
C VAL A 151 24.12 11.79 9.70
N GLY A 152 24.80 11.27 8.69
CA GLY A 152 26.16 11.64 8.32
C GLY A 152 26.20 12.77 7.29
N ALA A 153 27.36 13.39 7.10
CA ALA A 153 27.58 14.37 6.05
C ALA A 153 29.01 14.29 5.53
N ASP A 154 29.17 14.40 4.22
CA ASP A 154 30.45 14.66 3.54
C ASP A 154 30.25 15.76 2.49
N ASP A 155 31.21 16.70 2.40
CA ASP A 155 31.17 17.83 1.46
C ASP A 155 29.77 18.50 1.33
N ASP A 156 29.11 18.33 0.18
CA ASP A 156 27.77 18.86 -0.16
C ASP A 156 26.64 17.81 -0.07
N THR A 157 26.93 16.64 0.52
CA THR A 157 26.02 15.50 0.64
C THR A 157 25.72 15.18 2.10
N VAL A 158 24.49 14.78 2.37
CA VAL A 158 24.05 14.23 3.66
C VAL A 158 23.51 12.83 3.45
N HIS A 159 23.83 11.95 4.39
CA HIS A 159 23.54 10.53 4.32
C HIS A 159 22.66 10.11 5.49
N LEU A 160 21.58 9.41 5.19
CA LEU A 160 20.85 8.63 6.18
C LEU A 160 21.53 7.27 6.30
N VAL A 161 22.00 6.94 7.49
CA VAL A 161 22.86 5.78 7.76
C VAL A 161 22.18 4.86 8.77
N ASP A 162 22.23 3.55 8.52
CA ASP A 162 21.73 2.55 9.47
C ASP A 162 22.71 2.26 10.62
N ASP A 163 22.36 1.30 11.47
CA ASP A 163 23.17 0.87 12.61
C ASP A 163 24.42 0.06 12.21
N THR A 164 24.48 -0.43 10.97
CA THR A 164 25.66 -1.10 10.41
C THR A 164 26.69 -0.10 9.87
N GLY A 165 26.29 1.15 9.69
CA GLY A 165 27.10 2.20 9.07
C GLY A 165 26.94 2.30 7.55
N GLU A 166 25.97 1.59 6.97
CA GLU A 166 25.66 1.66 5.54
C GLU A 166 24.75 2.87 5.24
N ALA A 167 25.07 3.60 4.16
CA ALA A 167 24.27 4.73 3.72
C ALA A 167 23.01 4.24 2.97
N ILE A 168 21.84 4.43 3.58
CA ILE A 168 20.53 4.05 3.03
C ILE A 168 20.06 5.05 1.97
N LEU A 169 20.30 6.35 2.21
CA LEU A 169 19.90 7.43 1.32
C LEU A 169 20.97 8.52 1.35
N SER A 170 21.39 8.98 0.18
CA SER A 170 22.36 10.09 0.04
C SER A 170 21.74 11.19 -0.81
N VAL A 171 21.67 12.40 -0.27
CA VAL A 171 21.02 13.55 -0.90
C VAL A 171 21.80 14.82 -0.63
N ASN A 172 21.49 15.89 -1.37
CA ASN A 172 22.14 17.19 -1.17
C ASN A 172 21.93 17.72 0.26
N SER A 173 22.93 18.43 0.78
CA SER A 173 22.96 18.99 2.14
C SER A 173 21.78 19.89 2.50
N LEU A 174 21.08 20.47 1.52
CA LEU A 174 19.82 21.20 1.73
C LEU A 174 18.73 20.34 2.42
N ALA A 175 18.74 19.03 2.22
CA ALA A 175 17.78 18.10 2.83
C ALA A 175 18.17 17.66 4.26
N ARG A 176 19.24 18.21 4.84
CA ARG A 176 19.76 17.81 6.17
C ARG A 176 18.68 17.80 7.25
N ALA A 177 17.92 18.89 7.35
CA ALA A 177 16.87 19.01 8.36
C ALA A 177 15.78 17.94 8.20
N ALA A 178 15.46 17.57 6.95
CA ALA A 178 14.50 16.51 6.67
C ALA A 178 15.04 15.14 7.08
N LEU A 179 16.31 14.84 6.80
CA LEU A 179 16.92 13.57 7.23
C LEU A 179 17.03 13.46 8.76
N ASP A 180 17.43 14.54 9.45
CA ASP A 180 17.48 14.56 10.92
C ASP A 180 16.09 14.30 11.51
N PHE A 181 15.05 14.90 10.90
CA PHE A 181 13.65 14.68 11.29
C PHE A 181 13.21 13.23 11.08
N ILE A 182 13.50 12.64 9.91
CA ILE A 182 13.18 11.24 9.60
C ILE A 182 13.86 10.29 10.60
N ALA A 183 15.14 10.53 10.90
CA ALA A 183 15.90 9.68 11.83
C ALA A 183 15.36 9.72 13.27
N GLY A 184 14.77 10.85 13.68
CA GLY A 184 14.25 11.06 15.03
C GLY A 184 12.74 10.83 15.21
N THR A 185 11.99 10.56 14.14
CA THR A 185 10.52 10.56 14.17
C THR A 185 9.95 9.23 13.71
N ALA A 186 9.27 8.51 14.61
CA ALA A 186 8.73 7.18 14.35
C ALA A 186 7.59 7.18 13.32
N ASP A 187 6.80 8.25 13.26
CA ASP A 187 5.73 8.41 12.28
C ASP A 187 5.45 9.88 11.99
N PHE A 188 5.16 10.20 10.73
CA PHE A 188 4.92 11.57 10.29
C PHE A 188 4.14 11.60 8.98
N TYR A 189 3.51 12.73 8.68
CA TYR A 189 3.02 13.01 7.34
C TYR A 189 4.14 13.55 6.47
N VAL A 190 4.19 13.16 5.19
CA VAL A 190 5.23 13.61 4.25
C VAL A 190 5.33 15.14 4.18
N ARG A 191 4.19 15.85 4.24
CA ARG A 191 4.15 17.33 4.29
C ARG A 191 4.87 17.96 5.48
N GLU A 192 5.08 17.22 6.56
CA GLU A 192 5.71 17.71 7.81
C GLU A 192 7.23 17.79 7.72
N LEU A 193 7.85 17.20 6.68
CA LEU A 193 9.30 17.28 6.49
C LEU A 193 9.77 18.75 6.49
N PRO A 194 10.73 19.12 7.36
CA PRO A 194 11.23 20.49 7.48
C PRO A 194 12.25 20.82 6.38
N GLY A 195 12.91 21.99 6.49
CA GLY A 195 14.00 22.39 5.58
C GLY A 195 13.58 23.22 4.38
N GLY A 196 12.32 23.67 4.31
CA GLY A 196 11.84 24.52 3.22
C GLY A 196 11.69 23.81 1.87
N LEU A 197 11.69 22.47 1.88
CA LEU A 197 11.49 21.64 0.70
C LEU A 197 10.10 21.83 0.11
N THR A 198 10.02 21.77 -1.22
CA THR A 198 8.76 21.65 -1.97
C THR A 198 8.10 20.29 -1.71
N ASP A 199 6.81 20.18 -2.03
CA ASP A 199 6.10 18.90 -1.88
C ASP A 199 6.71 17.78 -2.73
N ASP A 200 7.18 18.09 -3.94
CA ASP A 200 7.84 17.12 -4.83
C ASP A 200 9.18 16.64 -4.26
N GLU A 201 9.97 17.54 -3.66
CA GLU A 201 11.23 17.17 -2.99
C GLU A 201 10.97 16.29 -1.77
N LYS A 202 9.95 16.61 -0.96
CA LYS A 202 9.55 15.79 0.19
C LYS A 202 9.12 14.39 -0.23
N VAL A 203 8.31 14.28 -1.29
CA VAL A 203 7.93 13.00 -1.88
C VAL A 203 9.18 12.26 -2.37
N GLY A 204 10.06 12.91 -3.11
CA GLY A 204 11.29 12.33 -3.64
C GLY A 204 12.25 11.80 -2.56
N LEU A 205 12.26 12.39 -1.37
CA LEU A 205 13.01 11.86 -0.21
C LEU A 205 12.39 10.60 0.38
N VAL A 206 11.06 10.52 0.44
CA VAL A 206 10.33 9.44 1.12
C VAL A 206 10.17 8.20 0.23
N GLN A 207 9.96 8.38 -1.08
CA GLN A 207 9.82 7.26 -2.03
C GLN A 207 10.91 6.18 -1.93
N PRO A 208 12.23 6.50 -1.96
CA PRO A 208 13.27 5.48 -1.86
C PRO A 208 13.25 4.76 -0.50
N LEU A 209 12.87 5.45 0.57
CA LEU A 209 12.76 4.85 1.92
C LEU A 209 11.55 3.92 2.04
N VAL A 210 10.46 4.22 1.32
CA VAL A 210 9.32 3.29 1.21
C VAL A 210 9.69 2.09 0.35
N ARG A 211 10.39 2.30 -0.76
CA ARG A 211 10.85 1.23 -1.65
C ARG A 211 11.80 0.25 -0.95
N SER A 212 12.66 0.74 -0.07
CA SER A 212 13.57 -0.11 0.71
C SER A 212 12.88 -0.82 1.88
N GLY A 213 11.62 -0.50 2.18
CA GLY A 213 10.89 -1.03 3.34
C GLY A 213 11.27 -0.39 4.67
N LEU A 214 12.10 0.67 4.67
CA LEU A 214 12.48 1.37 5.88
C LEU A 214 11.31 2.20 6.47
N LEU A 215 10.54 2.81 5.56
CA LEU A 215 9.26 3.43 5.87
C LEU A 215 8.15 2.60 5.24
N ARG A 216 7.01 2.51 5.91
CA ARG A 216 5.78 1.99 5.29
C ARG A 216 4.70 3.05 5.31
N LEU A 217 3.79 2.99 4.35
CA LEU A 217 2.60 3.84 4.39
C LEU A 217 1.70 3.37 5.53
N ALA A 218 1.16 4.32 6.29
CA ALA A 218 0.08 4.03 7.20
C ALA A 218 -1.18 3.66 6.38
N PRO A 219 -1.99 2.69 6.84
CA PRO A 219 -3.26 2.35 6.19
C PRO A 219 -4.16 3.58 6.04
#